data_AF-A0A9J6FBP8-F1
#
_entry.id   AF-A0A9J6FBP8-F1
#
_cell.length_a   1.000
_cell.length_b   1.000
_cell.length_c   1.000
_cell.angle_alpha   90.00
_cell.angle_beta   90.00
_cell.angle_gamma   90.00
#
_symmetry.space_group_name_H-M   'P 1'
#
loop_
_entity.id
_entity.type
_entity.pdbx_description
1 polymer ?
#
loop_
_entity_poly.entity_id
_entity_poly.type
_entity_poly.pdbx_seq_one_letter_code
_entity_poly.pdbx_strand_id
1 'polypeptide(L)'
;MNIILISRLNRHSQVMEEWISKYGKVFGFYKGTVPHVVISDADLIKECFIKESAAFYDRPPAILPVKPYTDMLLFLRGADWKHVRTVLNPSFSAAKMKLMTPIISRCVEDFMSVMERKADTGEAINVMEAAQGLSLDVIANCALAWQSAAMMLALVGSVAALLVTWVLLWIRGRRKAHGFLRAAGIEGPPPDLLWGNWKQLKEDRIADFKCHRKYVLFVMSIAYREYM
;
A
#
# COMPACT_ATOMS: atom_id res chain seq x y z
N MET A 1 -33.32 -21.41 24.18
CA MET A 1 -33.23 -19.97 23.87
C MET A 1 -32.23 -19.83 22.73
N ASN A 2 -32.74 -19.65 21.52
CA ASN A 2 -32.04 -19.96 20.27
C ASN A 2 -30.88 -18.99 19.99
N ILE A 3 -29.67 -19.47 20.27
CA ILE A 3 -28.42 -19.01 19.66
C ILE A 3 -28.38 -19.69 18.29
N ILE A 4 -29.11 -19.14 17.32
CA ILE A 4 -29.05 -19.55 15.92
C ILE A 4 -28.95 -18.26 15.10
N LEU A 5 -27.72 -17.98 14.63
CA LEU A 5 -27.41 -17.21 13.42
C LEU A 5 -27.78 -15.72 13.41
N ILE A 6 -26.91 -14.89 14.00
CA ILE A 6 -26.62 -13.54 13.46
C ILE A 6 -25.86 -13.74 12.13
N SER A 7 -26.53 -14.32 11.12
CA SER A 7 -25.97 -14.56 9.78
C SER A 7 -26.66 -13.73 8.69
N ARG A 8 -27.34 -12.65 9.09
CA ARG A 8 -27.74 -11.55 8.22
C ARG A 8 -27.55 -10.27 9.02
N LEU A 9 -26.40 -9.62 8.83
CA LEU A 9 -26.15 -8.28 9.35
C LEU A 9 -27.26 -7.36 8.83
N ASN A 10 -28.20 -6.95 9.69
CA ASN A 10 -29.07 -5.83 9.34
C ASN A 10 -28.15 -4.65 9.02
N ARG A 11 -28.25 -4.13 7.79
CA ARG A 11 -27.48 -2.98 7.35
C ARG A 11 -27.85 -1.83 8.30
N HIS A 12 -26.88 -1.04 8.78
CA HIS A 12 -27.17 0.08 9.68
C HIS A 12 -28.29 1.00 9.17
N SER A 13 -28.44 1.12 7.84
CA SER A 13 -29.55 1.86 7.21
C SER A 13 -30.93 1.28 7.53
N GLN A 14 -31.09 -0.05 7.50
CA GLN A 14 -32.37 -0.71 7.79
C GLN A 14 -32.81 -0.46 9.23
N VAL A 15 -31.86 -0.56 10.18
CA VAL A 15 -32.13 -0.26 11.60
C VAL A 15 -32.55 1.21 11.78
N MET A 16 -31.88 2.13 11.07
CA MET A 16 -32.25 3.54 11.11
C MET A 16 -33.63 3.78 10.50
N GLU A 17 -33.97 3.16 9.37
CA GLU A 17 -35.30 3.27 8.75
C GLU A 17 -36.40 2.76 9.69
N GLU A 18 -36.19 1.62 10.34
CA GLU A 18 -37.12 1.08 11.35
C GLU A 18 -37.31 2.06 12.52
N TRP A 19 -36.23 2.64 13.02
CA TRP A 19 -36.29 3.60 14.14
C TRP A 19 -36.92 4.92 13.74
N ILE A 20 -36.66 5.42 12.53
CA ILE A 20 -37.32 6.61 11.98
C ILE A 20 -38.82 6.35 11.86
N SER A 21 -39.23 5.17 11.39
CA SER A 21 -40.64 4.79 11.31
C SER A 21 -41.31 4.68 12.68
N LYS A 22 -40.57 4.23 13.70
CA LYS A 22 -41.11 3.96 15.04
C LYS A 22 -41.14 5.19 15.95
N TYR A 23 -40.07 6.00 15.93
CA TYR A 23 -39.86 7.11 16.85
C TYR A 23 -40.01 8.48 16.18
N GLY A 24 -40.19 8.50 14.86
CA GLY A 24 -40.34 9.72 14.07
C GLY A 24 -39.01 10.25 13.51
N LYS A 25 -39.09 11.40 12.85
CA LYS A 25 -37.95 12.00 12.12
C LYS A 25 -36.83 12.53 13.01
N VAL A 26 -37.10 12.72 14.29
CA VAL A 26 -36.11 13.21 15.27
C VAL A 26 -36.23 12.36 16.53
N PHE A 27 -35.15 11.69 16.90
CA PHE A 27 -35.10 10.87 18.10
C PHE A 27 -33.68 10.80 18.67
N GLY A 28 -33.59 10.50 19.96
CA GLY A 28 -32.32 10.28 20.66
C GLY A 28 -32.13 8.82 21.01
N PHE A 29 -30.88 8.36 21.01
CA PHE A 29 -30.49 7.07 21.56
C PHE A 29 -29.10 7.16 22.20
N TYR A 30 -28.76 6.18 23.04
CA TYR A 30 -27.44 6.10 23.66
C TYR A 30 -26.61 5.01 22.98
N LYS A 31 -25.36 5.35 22.64
CA LYS A 31 -24.35 4.36 22.26
C LYS A 31 -23.34 4.27 23.40
N GLY A 32 -23.50 3.25 24.25
CA GLY A 32 -22.78 3.20 25.53
C GLY A 32 -23.19 4.39 26.41
N THR A 33 -22.23 5.19 26.84
CA THR A 33 -22.46 6.40 27.64
C THR A 33 -22.66 7.68 26.81
N VAL A 34 -22.52 7.59 25.48
CA VAL A 34 -22.55 8.76 24.60
C VAL A 34 -23.95 8.94 24.01
N PRO A 35 -24.64 10.05 24.29
CA PRO A 35 -25.92 10.36 23.67
C PRO A 35 -25.74 10.68 22.19
N HIS A 36 -26.65 10.20 21.36
CA HIS A 36 -26.72 10.45 19.93
C HIS A 36 -28.12 10.96 19.59
N VAL A 37 -28.19 11.98 18.73
CA VAL A 37 -29.46 12.48 18.19
C VAL A 37 -29.47 12.20 16.70
N VAL A 38 -30.53 11.57 16.23
CA VAL A 38 -30.78 11.33 14.81
C VAL A 38 -31.77 12.38 14.33
N ILE A 39 -31.39 13.07 13.26
CA ILE A 39 -32.22 14.07 12.59
C ILE A 39 -32.39 13.60 11.14
N SER A 40 -33.62 13.34 10.75
CA SER A 40 -34.01 12.95 9.39
C SER A 40 -34.97 13.96 8.74
N ASP A 41 -35.21 15.08 9.40
CA ASP A 41 -35.96 16.20 8.86
C ASP A 41 -35.05 17.17 8.09
N ALA A 42 -35.39 17.47 6.83
CA ALA A 42 -34.54 18.25 5.94
C ALA A 42 -34.35 19.70 6.39
N ASP A 43 -35.37 20.32 7.00
CA ASP A 43 -35.30 21.72 7.46
C ASP A 43 -34.37 21.83 8.67
N LEU A 44 -34.44 20.87 9.59
CA LEU A 44 -33.53 20.80 10.74
C LEU A 44 -32.09 20.46 10.32
N ILE A 45 -31.90 19.55 9.36
CA ILE A 45 -30.57 19.28 8.79
C ILE A 45 -29.98 20.56 8.19
N LYS A 46 -30.78 21.33 7.45
CA LYS A 46 -30.37 22.61 6.88
C LYS A 46 -30.00 23.61 7.96
N GLU A 47 -30.78 23.68 9.04
CA GLU A 47 -30.47 24.52 10.19
C GLU A 47 -29.10 24.17 10.77
N CYS A 48 -28.86 22.88 11.09
CA CYS A 48 -27.61 22.41 11.70
C CYS A 48 -26.39 22.62 10.81
N PHE A 49 -26.48 22.27 9.52
CA PHE A 49 -25.30 22.24 8.64
C PHE A 49 -25.07 23.51 7.82
N ILE A 50 -26.04 24.44 7.79
CA ILE A 50 -25.89 25.72 7.09
C ILE A 50 -25.89 26.88 8.08
N LYS A 51 -26.99 27.09 8.81
CA LYS A 51 -27.13 28.25 9.70
C LYS A 51 -26.23 28.12 10.94
N GLU A 52 -26.31 26.97 11.60
CA GLU A 52 -25.55 26.64 12.80
C GLU A 52 -24.27 25.84 12.50
N SER A 53 -23.73 25.96 11.28
CA SER A 53 -22.56 25.18 10.85
C SER A 53 -21.36 25.34 11.79
N ALA A 54 -21.22 26.50 12.45
CA ALA A 54 -20.20 26.78 13.46
C ALA A 54 -20.31 25.94 14.74
N ALA A 55 -21.47 25.35 15.04
CA ALA A 55 -21.67 24.46 16.17
C ALA A 55 -21.52 22.98 15.78
N PHE A 56 -21.79 22.62 14.52
CA PHE A 56 -21.90 21.21 14.07
C PHE A 56 -20.81 20.75 13.09
N TYR A 57 -19.70 21.49 12.92
CA TYR A 57 -18.65 21.11 11.95
C TYR A 57 -17.75 19.95 12.41
N ASP A 58 -17.66 19.68 13.71
CA ASP A 58 -16.79 18.63 14.25
C ASP A 58 -17.37 17.23 14.05
N ARG A 59 -16.51 16.28 13.69
CA ARG A 59 -16.88 14.87 13.51
C ARG A 59 -16.59 14.03 14.76
N PRO A 60 -17.29 12.89 14.93
CA PRO A 60 -16.93 11.91 15.95
C PRO A 60 -15.44 11.55 15.88
N PRO A 61 -14.81 11.26 17.03
CA PRO A 61 -13.37 10.99 17.07
C PRO A 61 -13.01 9.80 16.19
N ALA A 62 -11.79 9.81 15.66
CA ALA A 62 -11.23 8.71 14.88
C ALA A 62 -11.34 7.39 15.66
N ILE A 63 -11.72 6.31 14.96
CA ILE A 63 -11.77 4.96 15.55
C ILE A 63 -10.38 4.55 16.06
N LEU A 64 -9.33 4.94 15.35
CA LEU A 64 -7.93 4.70 15.69
C LEU A 64 -7.27 6.05 16.01
N PRO A 65 -7.07 6.41 17.28
CA PRO A 65 -6.47 7.70 17.66
C PRO A 65 -4.93 7.65 17.56
N VAL A 66 -4.42 7.39 16.35
CA VAL A 66 -2.97 7.30 16.08
C VAL A 66 -2.54 8.33 15.05
N LYS A 67 -1.34 8.90 15.19
CA LYS A 67 -0.75 9.77 14.17
C LYS A 67 -0.13 8.94 13.04
N PRO A 68 -0.18 9.41 11.78
CA PRO A 68 -0.75 10.69 11.32
C PRO A 68 -2.27 10.64 11.04
N TYR A 69 -2.96 9.54 11.34
CA TYR A 69 -4.38 9.35 11.01
C TYR A 69 -5.29 10.39 11.66
N THR A 70 -5.05 10.75 12.93
CA THR A 70 -5.79 11.82 13.62
C THR A 70 -5.59 13.21 13.04
N ASP A 71 -4.49 13.43 12.33
CA ASP A 71 -4.09 14.73 11.78
C ASP A 71 -4.64 14.93 10.35
N MET A 72 -5.39 13.95 9.83
CA MET A 72 -6.11 14.07 8.56
C MET A 72 -7.28 15.06 8.67
N LEU A 73 -7.57 15.78 7.58
CA LEU A 73 -8.69 16.74 7.49
C LEU A 73 -10.04 16.17 7.99
N LEU A 74 -10.26 14.86 7.86
CA LEU A 74 -11.49 14.20 8.32
C LEU A 74 -11.66 14.19 9.84
N PHE A 75 -10.57 14.28 10.61
CA PHE A 75 -10.58 14.12 12.07
C PHE A 75 -10.08 15.35 12.84
N LEU A 76 -9.46 16.32 12.14
CA LEU A 76 -9.17 17.63 12.71
C LEU A 76 -10.46 18.29 13.22
N ARG A 77 -10.30 19.14 14.23
CA ARG A 77 -11.40 19.87 14.88
C ARG A 77 -11.11 21.36 14.94
N GLY A 78 -12.15 22.14 15.17
CA GLY A 78 -12.04 23.56 15.47
C GLY A 78 -11.25 24.37 14.44
N ALA A 79 -10.34 25.19 14.97
CA ALA A 79 -9.49 26.08 14.18
C ALA A 79 -8.53 25.33 13.24
N ASP A 80 -8.00 24.17 13.66
CA ASP A 80 -7.07 23.38 12.84
C ASP A 80 -7.76 22.84 11.59
N TRP A 81 -8.97 22.30 11.77
CA TRP A 81 -9.80 21.87 10.64
C TRP A 81 -10.10 23.04 9.69
N LYS A 82 -10.49 24.20 10.24
CA LYS A 82 -10.80 25.39 9.45
C LYS A 82 -9.57 25.85 8.67
N HIS A 83 -8.40 25.85 9.30
CA HIS A 83 -7.14 26.25 8.68
C HIS A 83 -6.78 25.32 7.51
N VAL A 84 -6.68 24.01 7.76
CA VAL A 84 -6.30 23.03 6.72
C VAL A 84 -7.32 23.01 5.59
N ARG A 85 -8.63 23.10 5.89
CA ARG A 85 -9.67 23.17 4.86
C ARG A 85 -9.54 24.42 3.99
N THR A 86 -9.23 25.56 4.59
CA THR A 86 -9.06 26.83 3.86
C THR A 86 -7.89 26.73 2.87
N VAL A 87 -6.81 26.08 3.27
CA VAL A 87 -5.64 25.84 2.40
C VAL A 87 -5.96 24.86 1.26
N LEU A 88 -6.77 23.82 1.51
CA LEU A 88 -7.09 22.79 0.51
C LEU A 88 -8.19 23.17 -0.48
N ASN A 89 -9.16 23.99 -0.08
CA ASN A 89 -10.32 24.35 -0.91
C ASN A 89 -9.95 24.89 -2.32
N PRO A 90 -8.94 25.76 -2.51
CA PRO A 90 -8.56 26.27 -3.83
C PRO A 90 -8.14 25.20 -4.83
N SER A 91 -7.64 24.04 -4.37
CA SER A 91 -7.24 22.91 -5.20
C SER A 91 -8.40 22.29 -5.97
N PHE A 92 -9.64 22.49 -5.50
CA PHE A 92 -10.87 22.02 -6.13
C PHE A 92 -11.67 23.15 -6.80
N SER A 93 -11.04 24.29 -7.08
CA SER A 93 -11.66 25.36 -7.86
C SER A 93 -12.00 24.91 -9.28
N ALA A 94 -13.01 25.51 -9.92
CA ALA A 94 -13.43 25.16 -11.27
C ALA A 94 -12.26 25.19 -12.28
N ALA A 95 -11.35 26.15 -12.14
CA ALA A 95 -10.15 26.24 -12.98
C ALA A 95 -9.22 25.04 -12.79
N LYS A 96 -8.97 24.61 -11.54
CA LYS A 96 -8.15 23.42 -11.24
C LYS A 96 -8.84 22.14 -11.69
N MET A 97 -10.15 22.02 -11.48
CA MET A 97 -10.94 20.90 -11.98
C MET A 97 -10.86 20.77 -13.50
N LYS A 98 -10.90 21.88 -14.23
CA LYS A 98 -10.72 21.89 -15.70
C LYS A 98 -9.34 21.38 -16.14
N LEU A 99 -8.30 21.65 -15.35
CA LEU A 99 -6.95 21.12 -15.61
C LEU A 99 -6.85 19.62 -15.31
N MET A 100 -7.68 19.08 -14.40
CA MET A 100 -7.73 17.64 -14.10
C MET A 100 -8.52 16.86 -15.16
N THR A 101 -9.46 17.50 -15.87
CA THR A 101 -10.34 16.84 -16.86
C THR A 101 -9.59 15.94 -17.85
N PRO A 102 -8.49 16.36 -18.52
CA PRO A 102 -7.78 15.50 -19.47
C PRO A 102 -7.18 14.25 -18.82
N ILE A 103 -6.74 14.35 -17.56
CA ILE A 103 -6.21 13.23 -16.78
C ILE A 103 -7.32 12.22 -16.48
N ILE A 104 -8.49 12.72 -16.06
CA ILE A 104 -9.67 11.89 -15.78
C ILE A 104 -10.13 11.19 -17.06
N SER A 105 -10.21 11.92 -18.18
CA SER A 105 -10.59 11.34 -19.47
C SER A 105 -9.69 10.17 -19.85
N ARG A 106 -8.37 10.32 -19.70
CA ARG A 106 -7.42 9.23 -19.94
C ARG A 106 -7.65 8.02 -19.03
N CYS A 107 -7.91 8.24 -17.74
CA CYS A 107 -8.22 7.15 -16.81
C CYS A 107 -9.50 6.40 -17.24
N VAL A 108 -10.50 7.13 -17.76
CA VAL A 108 -11.74 6.55 -18.27
C VAL A 108 -11.49 5.77 -19.55
N GLU A 109 -10.68 6.27 -20.48
CA GLU A 109 -10.28 5.56 -21.70
C GLU A 109 -9.56 4.24 -21.37
N ASP A 110 -8.59 4.29 -20.45
CA ASP A 110 -7.87 3.10 -19.96
C ASP A 110 -8.85 2.10 -19.33
N PHE A 111 -9.78 2.57 -18.50
CA PHE A 111 -10.84 1.77 -17.90
C PHE A 111 -11.75 1.12 -18.95
N MET A 112 -12.18 1.86 -19.97
CA MET A 112 -13.00 1.32 -21.06
C MET A 112 -12.27 0.22 -21.82
N SER A 113 -10.98 0.39 -22.09
CA SER A 113 -10.17 -0.67 -22.73
C SER A 113 -10.10 -1.95 -21.89
N VAL A 114 -10.04 -1.83 -20.56
CA VAL A 114 -10.05 -2.97 -19.64
C VAL A 114 -11.42 -3.65 -19.66
N MET A 115 -12.50 -2.86 -19.68
CA MET A 115 -13.86 -3.37 -19.70
C MET A 115 -14.19 -4.08 -21.00
N GLU A 116 -13.74 -3.57 -22.15
CA GLU A 116 -13.88 -4.23 -23.45
C GLU A 116 -13.18 -5.60 -23.46
N ARG A 117 -11.92 -5.67 -23.01
CA ARG A 117 -11.20 -6.95 -22.91
C ARG A 117 -11.89 -7.95 -21.97
N LYS A 118 -12.50 -7.47 -20.89
CA LYS A 118 -13.28 -8.32 -19.97
C LYS A 118 -14.63 -8.72 -20.57
N ALA A 119 -15.22 -7.91 -21.44
CA ALA A 119 -16.46 -8.25 -22.12
C ALA A 119 -16.25 -9.36 -23.16
N ASP A 120 -15.10 -9.34 -23.85
CA ASP A 120 -14.73 -10.36 -24.85
C ASP A 120 -14.63 -11.78 -24.26
N THR A 121 -14.37 -11.93 -22.96
CA THR A 121 -14.32 -13.26 -22.32
C THR A 121 -15.70 -13.88 -22.11
N GLY A 122 -16.77 -13.08 -22.21
CA GLY A 122 -18.14 -13.52 -21.93
C GLY A 122 -18.43 -13.81 -20.44
N GLU A 123 -17.48 -13.50 -19.55
CA GLU A 123 -17.63 -13.73 -18.11
C GLU A 123 -18.38 -12.59 -17.42
N ALA A 124 -19.01 -12.90 -16.28
CA ALA A 124 -19.65 -11.88 -15.45
C ALA A 124 -18.60 -10.93 -14.85
N ILE A 125 -18.80 -9.62 -15.03
CA ILE A 125 -17.87 -8.60 -14.53
C ILE A 125 -18.32 -8.09 -13.17
N ASN A 126 -17.41 -8.08 -12.20
CA ASN A 126 -17.61 -7.37 -10.94
C ASN A 126 -17.44 -5.85 -11.13
N VAL A 127 -18.55 -5.14 -11.29
CA VAL A 127 -18.57 -3.69 -11.53
C VAL A 127 -18.00 -2.90 -10.34
N MET A 128 -18.17 -3.38 -9.11
CA MET A 128 -17.66 -2.68 -7.92
C MET A 128 -16.14 -2.63 -7.93
N GLU A 129 -15.50 -3.77 -8.21
CA GLU A 129 -14.04 -3.86 -8.31
C GLU A 129 -13.50 -3.01 -9.45
N ALA A 130 -14.18 -3.03 -10.60
CA ALA A 130 -13.81 -2.22 -11.75
C ALA A 130 -13.90 -0.71 -11.43
N ALA A 131 -15.00 -0.27 -10.81
CA ALA A 131 -15.21 1.13 -10.41
C ALA A 131 -14.22 1.59 -9.33
N GLN A 132 -13.85 0.71 -8.40
CA GLN A 132 -12.79 0.96 -7.42
C GLN A 132 -11.44 1.21 -8.10
N GLY A 133 -11.09 0.40 -9.10
CA GLY A 133 -9.89 0.58 -9.92
C GLY A 133 -9.87 1.96 -10.60
N LEU A 134 -10.94 2.33 -11.30
CA LEU A 134 -11.07 3.65 -11.93
C LEU A 134 -10.92 4.80 -10.92
N SER A 135 -11.58 4.69 -9.77
CA SER A 135 -11.52 5.73 -8.72
C SER A 135 -10.10 5.89 -8.18
N LEU A 136 -9.39 4.77 -7.99
CA LEU A 136 -8.00 4.77 -7.54
C LEU A 136 -7.08 5.41 -8.58
N ASP A 137 -7.23 5.07 -9.86
CA ASP A 137 -6.42 5.65 -10.93
C ASP A 137 -6.65 7.17 -11.07
N VAL A 138 -7.90 7.63 -10.98
CA VAL A 138 -8.22 9.06 -11.01
C VAL A 138 -7.55 9.79 -9.84
N ILE A 139 -7.68 9.28 -8.61
CA ILE A 139 -7.07 9.93 -7.44
C ILE A 139 -5.54 9.88 -7.52
N ALA A 140 -4.96 8.75 -7.91
CA ALA A 140 -3.51 8.58 -8.02
C ALA A 140 -2.91 9.54 -9.06
N ASN A 141 -3.53 9.67 -10.23
CA ASN A 141 -3.02 10.55 -11.28
C ASN A 141 -3.30 12.03 -10.98
N CYS A 142 -4.49 12.40 -10.49
CA CYS A 142 -4.84 13.80 -10.24
C CYS A 142 -4.22 14.39 -8.97
N ALA A 143 -4.23 13.64 -7.86
CA ALA A 143 -3.80 14.16 -6.56
C ALA A 143 -2.33 13.87 -6.26
N LEU A 144 -1.79 12.72 -6.71
CA LEU A 144 -0.44 12.28 -6.38
C LEU A 144 0.55 12.41 -7.55
N ALA A 145 0.07 12.82 -8.74
CA ALA A 145 0.83 12.78 -9.99
C ALA A 145 1.47 11.39 -10.24
N TRP A 146 0.83 10.34 -9.74
CA TRP A 146 1.36 8.98 -9.74
C TRP A 146 0.96 8.25 -11.02
N GLN A 147 1.85 8.26 -12.01
CA GLN A 147 1.71 7.43 -13.20
C GLN A 147 2.07 5.98 -12.86
N SER A 148 1.07 5.17 -12.49
CA SER A 148 1.21 3.81 -11.96
C SER A 148 2.09 2.89 -12.83
N ALA A 149 1.95 2.96 -14.16
CA ALA A 149 2.69 2.09 -15.07
C ALA A 149 4.18 2.44 -15.21
N ALA A 150 4.53 3.72 -15.29
CA ALA A 150 5.91 4.15 -15.51
C ALA A 150 6.81 3.88 -14.29
N MET A 151 6.25 4.04 -13.09
CA MET A 151 6.97 3.78 -11.84
C MET A 151 7.23 2.29 -11.63
N MET A 152 6.27 1.39 -11.97
CA MET A 152 6.50 -0.05 -11.87
C MET A 152 7.67 -0.49 -12.77
N LEU A 153 7.74 0.01 -14.00
CA LEU A 153 8.85 -0.30 -14.91
C LEU A 153 10.17 0.26 -14.38
N ALA A 154 10.18 1.48 -13.84
CA ALA A 154 11.37 2.09 -13.26
C ALA A 154 11.86 1.31 -12.02
N LEU A 155 10.97 0.92 -11.11
CA LEU A 155 11.28 0.13 -9.93
C LEU A 155 11.84 -1.25 -10.29
N VAL A 156 11.17 -1.97 -11.19
CA VAL A 156 11.64 -3.29 -11.67
C VAL A 156 12.99 -3.14 -12.35
N GLY A 157 13.17 -2.10 -13.18
CA GLY A 157 14.44 -1.80 -13.84
C GLY A 157 15.58 -1.49 -12.84
N SER A 158 15.33 -0.68 -11.82
CA SER A 158 16.31 -0.36 -10.77
C SER A 158 16.68 -1.58 -9.94
N VAL A 159 15.70 -2.39 -9.53
CA VAL A 159 15.95 -3.64 -8.78
C VAL A 159 16.76 -4.62 -9.63
N ALA A 160 16.42 -4.79 -10.92
CA ALA A 160 17.19 -5.64 -11.82
C ALA A 160 18.64 -5.14 -11.99
N ALA A 161 18.86 -3.83 -12.16
CA ALA A 161 20.19 -3.25 -12.27
C ALA A 161 21.04 -3.44 -11.00
N LEU A 162 20.43 -3.30 -9.83
CA LEU A 162 21.09 -3.56 -8.54
C LEU A 162 21.47 -5.04 -8.39
N LEU A 163 20.57 -5.95 -8.75
CA LEU A 163 20.85 -7.39 -8.74
C LEU A 163 21.98 -7.76 -9.70
N VAL A 164 21.96 -7.23 -10.92
CA VAL A 164 23.04 -7.46 -11.90
C VAL A 164 24.36 -6.91 -11.38
N THR A 165 24.37 -5.70 -10.82
CA THR A 165 25.58 -5.09 -10.27
C THR A 165 26.12 -5.91 -9.09
N TRP A 166 25.25 -6.36 -8.19
CA TRP A 166 25.61 -7.22 -7.06
C TRP A 166 26.21 -8.56 -7.54
N VAL A 167 25.58 -9.21 -8.53
CA VAL A 167 26.11 -10.45 -9.14
C VAL A 167 27.47 -10.21 -9.80
N LEU A 168 27.66 -9.10 -10.51
CA LEU A 168 28.94 -8.76 -11.14
C LEU A 168 30.04 -8.48 -10.11
N LEU A 169 29.73 -7.75 -9.03
CA LEU A 169 30.65 -7.51 -7.93
C LEU A 169 31.01 -8.82 -7.22
N TRP A 170 30.04 -9.69 -6.98
CA TRP A 170 30.26 -11.02 -6.42
C TRP A 170 31.16 -11.88 -7.31
N ILE A 171 30.90 -11.94 -8.62
CA ILE A 171 31.75 -12.66 -9.59
C ILE A 171 33.17 -12.08 -9.60
N ARG A 172 33.33 -10.75 -9.58
CA ARG A 172 34.64 -10.08 -9.62
C ARG A 172 35.43 -10.31 -8.33
N GLY A 173 34.79 -10.21 -7.18
CA GLY A 173 35.38 -10.55 -5.87
C GLY A 173 35.81 -12.01 -5.82
N ARG A 174 34.95 -12.91 -6.31
CA ARG A 174 35.23 -14.34 -6.38
C ARG A 174 36.40 -14.68 -7.31
N ARG A 175 36.48 -14.06 -8.49
CA ARG A 175 37.63 -14.23 -9.42
C ARG A 175 38.94 -13.73 -8.80
N LYS A 176 38.92 -12.59 -8.08
CA LYS A 176 40.11 -12.09 -7.37
C LYS A 176 40.56 -13.06 -6.28
N ALA A 177 39.63 -13.57 -5.47
CA ALA A 177 39.93 -14.54 -4.43
C ALA A 177 40.56 -15.82 -5.02
N HIS A 178 39.97 -16.40 -6.08
CA HIS A 178 40.56 -17.56 -6.75
C HIS A 178 41.93 -17.27 -7.38
N GLY A 179 42.14 -16.08 -7.95
CA GLY A 179 43.44 -15.67 -8.50
C GLY A 179 44.53 -15.58 -7.44
N PHE A 180 44.22 -15.03 -6.27
CA PHE A 180 45.12 -15.00 -5.11
C PHE A 180 45.50 -16.41 -4.65
N LEU A 181 44.53 -17.32 -4.62
CA LEU A 181 44.73 -18.69 -4.14
C LEU A 181 45.61 -19.51 -5.09
N ARG A 182 45.47 -19.30 -6.41
CA ARG A 182 46.42 -19.84 -7.42
C ARG A 182 47.83 -19.27 -7.25
N ALA A 183 47.96 -17.97 -7.03
CA ALA A 183 49.26 -17.33 -6.81
C ALA A 183 49.96 -17.83 -5.53
N ALA A 184 49.20 -18.24 -4.52
CA ALA A 184 49.71 -18.85 -3.29
C ALA A 184 50.04 -20.35 -3.42
N GLY A 185 49.97 -20.94 -4.62
CA GLY A 185 50.29 -22.35 -4.87
C GLY A 185 49.21 -23.34 -4.39
N ILE A 186 47.98 -22.87 -4.16
CA ILE A 186 46.86 -23.71 -3.75
C ILE A 186 45.95 -23.91 -4.97
N GLU A 187 46.23 -24.96 -5.74
CA GLU A 187 45.40 -25.36 -6.89
C GLU A 187 44.12 -26.04 -6.40
N GLY A 188 42.99 -25.35 -6.52
CA GLY A 188 41.66 -25.92 -6.31
C GLY A 188 40.96 -26.25 -7.64
N PRO A 189 39.97 -27.15 -7.66
CA PRO A 189 39.26 -27.53 -8.88
C PRO A 189 38.50 -26.35 -9.51
N PRO A 190 38.28 -26.35 -10.84
CA PRO A 190 37.57 -25.28 -11.54
C PRO A 190 36.10 -25.21 -11.09
N PRO A 191 35.58 -24.03 -10.71
CA PRO A 191 34.25 -23.93 -10.12
C PRO A 191 33.11 -23.99 -11.12
N ASP A 192 32.04 -24.70 -10.76
CA ASP A 192 30.75 -24.66 -11.44
C ASP A 192 30.04 -23.31 -11.24
N LEU A 193 29.35 -22.83 -12.29
CA LEU A 193 28.75 -21.49 -12.34
C LEU A 193 27.66 -21.25 -11.27
N LEU A 194 26.83 -22.25 -11.01
CA LEU A 194 25.65 -22.11 -10.13
C LEU A 194 25.94 -22.43 -8.65
N TRP A 195 26.83 -23.40 -8.38
CA TRP A 195 27.05 -23.92 -7.01
C TRP A 195 28.53 -23.92 -6.57
N GLY A 196 29.46 -23.53 -7.45
CA GLY A 196 30.89 -23.68 -7.19
C GLY A 196 31.31 -25.13 -6.91
N ASN A 197 32.35 -25.30 -6.10
CA ASN A 197 32.88 -26.62 -5.71
C ASN A 197 32.18 -27.22 -4.48
N TRP A 198 30.96 -26.77 -4.15
CA TRP A 198 30.25 -27.22 -2.94
C TRP A 198 29.96 -28.73 -2.96
N LYS A 199 29.72 -29.31 -4.14
CA LYS A 199 29.56 -30.76 -4.29
C LYS A 199 30.87 -31.51 -4.01
N GLN A 200 32.00 -31.03 -4.54
CA GLN A 200 33.34 -31.59 -4.31
C GLN A 200 33.80 -31.50 -2.85
N LEU A 201 33.51 -30.38 -2.17
CA LEU A 201 33.75 -30.22 -0.73
C LEU A 201 33.00 -31.23 0.14
N LYS A 202 31.89 -31.78 -0.37
CA LYS A 202 31.07 -32.78 0.33
C LYS A 202 31.56 -34.21 0.05
N GLU A 203 32.24 -34.43 -1.07
CA GLU A 203 32.84 -35.71 -1.48
C GLU A 203 34.22 -35.95 -0.85
N ASP A 204 35.08 -34.92 -0.79
CA ASP A 204 36.41 -35.02 -0.17
C ASP A 204 36.34 -34.90 1.36
N ARG A 205 36.08 -36.00 2.06
CA ARG A 205 36.13 -36.05 3.54
C ARG A 205 37.56 -35.95 4.06
N ILE A 206 37.94 -34.78 4.58
CA ILE A 206 38.85 -34.48 5.73
C ILE A 206 40.05 -35.44 5.98
N ALA A 207 40.67 -36.01 4.96
CA ALA A 207 41.78 -36.96 5.17
C ALA A 207 43.18 -36.37 4.94
N ASP A 208 43.30 -35.19 4.30
CA ASP A 208 44.62 -34.61 4.00
C ASP A 208 44.69 -33.11 4.30
N PHE A 209 45.06 -32.76 5.54
CA PHE A 209 44.94 -31.39 6.07
C PHE A 209 46.25 -30.85 6.67
N LYS A 210 47.15 -30.38 5.80
CA LYS A 210 48.08 -29.28 6.14
C LYS A 210 47.77 -27.98 5.38
N CYS A 211 47.26 -28.08 4.14
CA CYS A 211 46.95 -26.91 3.31
C CYS A 211 45.58 -26.27 3.65
N HIS A 212 44.63 -27.07 4.11
CA HIS A 212 43.21 -26.72 4.09
C HIS A 212 42.75 -25.95 5.37
N ARG A 213 43.51 -26.00 6.47
CA ARG A 213 43.27 -25.16 7.66
C ARG A 213 43.49 -23.67 7.38
N LYS A 214 44.49 -23.32 6.55
CA LYS A 214 44.71 -21.93 6.12
C LYS A 214 43.59 -21.41 5.22
N TYR A 215 43.07 -22.26 4.34
CA TYR A 215 41.99 -21.91 3.42
C TYR A 215 40.66 -21.68 4.15
N VAL A 216 40.29 -22.58 5.07
CA VAL A 216 39.04 -22.46 5.85
C VAL A 216 39.10 -21.26 6.79
N LEU A 217 40.22 -21.04 7.49
CA LEU A 217 40.39 -19.87 8.35
C LEU A 217 40.36 -18.56 7.54
N PHE A 218 40.91 -18.55 6.33
CA PHE A 218 40.89 -17.39 5.45
C PHE A 218 39.48 -17.09 4.93
N VAL A 219 38.75 -18.09 4.44
CA VAL A 219 37.35 -17.96 3.99
C VAL A 219 36.44 -17.52 5.14
N MET A 220 36.62 -18.06 6.35
CA MET A 220 35.88 -17.60 7.53
C MET A 220 36.26 -16.17 7.93
N SER A 221 37.51 -15.75 7.77
CA SER A 221 37.95 -14.37 8.06
C SER A 221 37.40 -13.33 7.07
N ILE A 222 37.20 -13.71 5.81
CA ILE A 222 36.56 -12.86 4.80
C ILE A 222 35.05 -12.77 5.06
N ALA A 223 34.40 -13.91 5.35
CA ALA A 223 32.99 -13.93 5.72
C ALA A 223 32.72 -13.10 6.99
N TYR A 224 33.59 -13.16 8.01
CA TYR A 224 33.43 -12.35 9.23
C TYR A 224 33.67 -10.85 9.02
N ARG A 225 34.42 -10.45 7.97
CA ARG A 225 34.70 -9.05 7.66
C ARG A 225 33.63 -8.40 6.78
N GLU A 226 32.77 -9.19 6.13
CA GLU A 226 31.65 -8.69 5.31
C GLU A 226 30.31 -8.61 6.07
N TYR A 227 30.23 -9.12 7.31
CA TYR A 227 29.01 -9.14 8.15
C TYR A 227 29.07 -8.23 9.41
N MET A 228 30.09 -7.38 9.52
CA MET A 228 30.23 -6.25 10.47
C MET A 228 30.47 -4.98 9.66
#